data_AF-A0A2H6GPV2-F1
#
_entry.id   AF-A0A2H6GPV2-F1
#
_cell.length_a   1.000
_cell.length_b   1.000
_cell.length_c   1.000
_cell.angle_alpha   90.00
_cell.angle_beta   90.00
_cell.angle_gamma   90.00
#
_symmetry.space_group_name_H-M   'P 1'
#
loop_
_entity.id
_entity.type
_entity.pdbx_description
1 polymer ?
#
loop_
_entity_poly.entity_id
_entity_poly.type
_entity_poly.pdbx_seq_one_letter_code
_entity_poly.pdbx_strand_id
1 'polypeptide(L)' 'MQFPPLDKQVSADPDDDKFIACGMESKAEFLISGDRHLLAVDDFKSLKIVSPSDFIKKYLK' A
#
# COMPACT_ATOMS: atom_id res chain seq x y z
N MET A 1 -5.37 -14.83 -8.99
CA MET A 1 -5.85 -13.45 -9.18
C MET A 1 -4.64 -12.61 -9.52
N GLN A 2 -4.62 -11.95 -10.67
CA GLN A 2 -3.63 -10.91 -10.96
C GLN A 2 -4.41 -9.66 -11.34
N PHE A 3 -4.19 -8.58 -10.59
CA PHE A 3 -4.67 -7.26 -10.94
C PHE A 3 -3.78 -6.71 -12.06
N PRO A 4 -4.31 -5.84 -12.94
CA PRO A 4 -3.47 -5.21 -13.95
C PRO A 4 -2.26 -4.52 -13.28
N PRO A 5 -1.07 -4.60 -13.88
CA PRO A 5 0.11 -3.92 -13.36
C PRO A 5 -0.13 -2.41 -13.32
N LEU A 6 0.52 -1.71 -12.39
CA LEU A 6 0.50 -0.25 -12.34
C LEU A 6 1.19 0.33 -13.59
N ASP A 7 0.72 1.49 -14.05
CA ASP A 7 1.28 2.17 -15.24
C ASP A 7 2.77 2.53 -15.09
N LYS A 8 3.24 2.63 -13.84
CA LYS A 8 4.63 2.87 -13.48
C LYS A 8 4.98 2.09 -12.22
N GLN A 9 6.26 1.77 -12.09
CA GLN A 9 6.78 1.22 -10.84
C GLN A 9 6.58 2.23 -9.69
N VAL A 10 6.05 1.76 -8.56
CA VAL A 10 5.78 2.62 -7.39
C VAL A 10 6.70 2.28 -6.22
N SER A 11 6.82 1.00 -5.87
CA SER A 11 7.78 0.55 -4.85
C SER A 11 9.18 0.43 -5.42
N ALA A 12 10.20 0.56 -4.55
CA ALA A 12 11.57 0.23 -4.91
C ALA A 12 11.76 -1.26 -5.26
N ASP A 13 10.89 -2.11 -4.71
CA ASP A 13 10.79 -3.52 -5.05
C ASP A 13 9.62 -3.74 -6.03
N PRO A 14 9.88 -4.13 -7.30
CA PRO A 14 8.82 -4.40 -8.27
C PRO A 14 7.80 -5.45 -7.82
N ASP A 15 8.19 -6.36 -6.92
CA ASP A 15 7.28 -7.39 -6.41
C ASP A 15 6.18 -6.82 -5.50
N ASP A 16 6.36 -5.63 -4.94
CA ASP A 16 5.41 -4.99 -4.03
C ASP A 16 4.25 -4.30 -4.74
N ASP A 17 4.44 -3.88 -6.00
CA ASP A 17 3.45 -3.12 -6.77
C ASP A 17 2.13 -3.89 -6.92
N LYS A 18 2.15 -5.22 -6.87
CA LYS A 18 0.94 -6.05 -6.87
C LYS A 18 0.03 -5.80 -5.66
N PHE A 19 0.60 -5.46 -4.50
CA PHE A 19 -0.17 -5.14 -3.29
C PHE A 19 -0.78 -3.73 -3.38
N ILE A 20 -0.02 -2.78 -3.94
CA ILE A 20 -0.50 -1.43 -4.20
C ILE A 20 -1.64 -1.46 -5.24
N ALA A 21 -1.45 -2.19 -6.34
CA ALA A 21 -2.49 -2.40 -7.36
C ALA A 21 -3.75 -3.04 -6.76
N CYS A 22 -3.61 -4.06 -5.92
CA CYS A 22 -4.73 -4.67 -5.21
C CYS A 22 -5.47 -3.67 -4.31
N GLY A 23 -4.75 -2.85 -3.55
CA GLY A 23 -5.34 -1.81 -2.71
C GLY A 23 -6.12 -0.78 -3.53
N MET A 24 -5.58 -0.38 -4.69
CA MET A 24 -6.24 0.54 -5.60
C MET A 24 -7.51 -0.04 -6.22
N GLU A 25 -7.46 -1.27 -6.75
CA GLU A 25 -8.59 -1.93 -7.40
C GLU A 25 -9.72 -2.29 -6.41
N SER A 26 -9.35 -2.61 -5.17
CA SER A 26 -10.31 -2.83 -4.09
C SER A 26 -10.89 -1.53 -3.52
N LYS A 27 -10.37 -0.36 -3.93
CA LYS A 27 -10.71 0.96 -3.37
C LYS A 27 -10.47 1.01 -1.87
N ALA A 28 -9.44 0.32 -1.39
CA ALA A 28 -9.02 0.37 -0.01
C ALA A 28 -8.51 1.77 0.34
N GLU A 29 -8.85 2.25 1.53
CA GLU A 29 -8.29 3.49 2.07
C GLU A 29 -6.89 3.28 2.66
N PHE A 30 -6.60 2.04 3.10
CA PHE A 30 -5.36 1.70 3.78
C PHE A 30 -4.76 0.40 3.25
N LEU A 31 -3.45 0.42 3.02
CA LEU A 31 -2.60 -0.76 2.92
C LEU A 31 -1.77 -0.85 4.20
N ILE A 32 -2.05 -1.84 5.04
CA ILE A 32 -1.34 -2.02 6.31
C ILE A 32 -0.22 -3.02 6.10
N SER A 33 1.03 -2.61 6.30
CA SER A 33 2.20 -3.47 6.12
C SER A 33 3.32 -3.14 7.11
N GLY A 34 4.11 -4.16 7.48
CA GLY A 34 5.37 -3.98 8.20
C GLY A 34 6.59 -3.91 7.28
N ASP A 35 6.39 -4.10 5.97
CA ASP A 35 7.46 -4.10 4.98
C ASP A 35 8.03 -2.69 4.76
N ARG A 36 9.36 -2.57 4.74
CA ARG A 36 10.03 -1.28 4.64
C ARG A 36 9.97 -0.65 3.26
N HIS A 37 9.95 -1.44 2.19
CA HIS A 37 9.82 -0.94 0.83
C HIS A 37 8.42 -0.37 0.62
N LEU A 38 7.38 -1.09 1.05
CA LEU A 38 6.01 -0.59 1.03
C LEU A 38 5.82 0.65 1.90
N LEU A 39 6.38 0.68 3.11
CA LEU A 39 6.28 1.85 4.00
C LEU A 39 7.08 3.07 3.53
N ALA A 40 8.05 2.88 2.62
CA ALA A 40 8.82 3.95 2.01
C ALA A 40 8.14 4.57 0.80
N VAL A 41 7.05 3.95 0.30
CA VAL A 41 6.22 4.51 -0.76
C VAL A 41 5.39 5.65 -0.17
N ASP A 42 5.57 6.86 -0.72
CA ASP A 42 4.69 7.99 -0.42
C ASP A 42 3.23 7.64 -0.75
N ASP A 43 2.28 8.24 -0.01
CA ASP A 43 0.84 8.01 -0.21
C ASP A 43 0.47 8.01 -1.71
N PHE A 44 0.06 6.84 -2.20
CA PHE A 44 -0.18 6.63 -3.61
C PHE A 44 -1.66 6.81 -3.93
N LYS A 45 -1.99 7.92 -4.61
CA LYS A 45 -3.37 8.32 -4.94
C LYS A 45 -4.23 8.41 -3.67
N SER A 46 -5.20 7.50 -3.50
CA SER A 46 -6.11 7.46 -2.35
C SER A 46 -5.73 6.38 -1.32
N LEU A 47 -4.68 5.59 -1.60
CA LEU A 47 -4.26 4.48 -0.76
C LEU A 47 -3.16 4.95 0.19
N LYS A 48 -3.45 4.94 1.49
CA LYS A 48 -2.46 5.25 2.54
C LYS A 48 -1.72 3.99 2.95
N ILE A 49 -0.39 4.02 2.92
CA ILE A 49 0.42 2.88 3.34
C ILE A 49 0.92 3.16 4.75
N VAL A 50 0.52 2.33 5.71
CA VAL A 50 0.79 2.58 7.14
C VAL A 50 1.24 1.32 7.87
N SER A 51 2.03 1.51 8.93
CA SER A 51 2.41 0.39 9.79
C SER A 51 1.21 -0.06 10.65
N PRO A 52 1.13 -1.35 11.04
CA PRO A 52 0.08 -1.82 11.96
C PRO A 52 0.03 -1.02 13.27
N SER A 53 1.20 -0.70 13.81
CA SER A 53 1.35 0.08 15.04
C SER A 53 0.78 1.49 14.89
N ASP A 54 1.02 2.16 13.76
CA ASP A 54 0.48 3.50 13.51
C ASP A 54 -1.02 3.46 13.24
N PHE A 55 -1.50 2.44 12.54
CA PHE A 55 -2.91 2.27 12.27
C PHE A 55 -3.71 2.13 13.57
N ILE A 56 -3.28 1.22 14.45
CA ILE A 56 -3.91 1.01 15.77
C ILE A 56 -3.92 2.31 16.57
N LYS A 57 -2.78 3.01 16.63
CA LYS A 57 -2.64 4.25 17.43
C LYS A 57 -3.53 5.38 16.94
N LYS A 58 -3.77 5.50 15.63
CA LYS A 58 -4.47 6.63 15.01
C LYS A 58 -5.96 6.38 14.74
N TYR A 59 -6.37 5.13 14.53
CA TYR A 59 -7.71 4.81 14.00
C TYR A 59 -8.52 3.82 14.84
N LEU A 60 -7.91 3.07 15.76
CA LEU A 60 -8.60 2.03 16.56
C LEU A 60 -8.60 2.32 18.07
N LYS A 61 -8.39 3.58 18.46
CA LYS A 61 -8.44 4.02 19.86
C LYS A 61 -9.76 4.68 20.22
#